data_AF-A0A4U6QRX8-F1
#
_entry.id   AF-A0A4U6QRX8-F1
#
_cell.length_a   1.000
_cell.length_b   1.000
_cell.length_c   1.000
_cell.angle_alpha   90.00
_cell.angle_beta   90.00
_cell.angle_gamma   90.00
#
_symmetry.space_group_name_H-M   'P 1'
#
loop_
_entity.id
_entity.type
_entity.pdbx_description
1 polymer ?
#
loop_
_entity_poly.entity_id
_entity_poly.type
_entity_poly.pdbx_seq_one_letter_code
_entity_poly.pdbx_strand_id
1 'polypeptide(L)'
;MSRIDVTKVPVLTSKPTKQLSSIDDPGSAFLPLTLFRSWAFLSFALMFSILLWHPSRSAAMNIMDAVFFLPALLLSPIWIFRNGHQLKPILWPALPLLLYVAYALISITWSETPNASRAVRMAAQLLALFLFFAYLWQSEQHRLVESLIWVGVSVTALVCLWHLAGFYGFSGASLGQRMYSGSNEALLAMGIKPMNTLHATLVVAPQLAMTGALMHKVPTAGWRILGAAIMIVFLAYLIVLEQRTGLVALAVMVIASVILVGGRLWMILAGLLLTGGIAILLLAPEIYTSRGLSWRPEIWWSSLHRTLETAPWLGHGLSYTMSPVMVPDPDGDGFVSFVHPHNMALSVFHYLGAIGLILWVLLWAPVLGLRLAAKDRPRTFWMTLPLITGQVALVFDGGYAFAAFDYEWFCFWFPTVLLLSSVASEEKTERS
;
A
#
# COMPACT_ATOMS: atom_id res chain seq x y z
N MET A 1 -56.09 -49.54 -4.73
CA MET A 1 -56.04 -49.02 -6.11
C MET A 1 -56.07 -47.50 -6.00
N SER A 2 -55.19 -46.69 -6.57
CA SER A 2 -54.26 -46.88 -7.68
C SER A 2 -52.97 -46.07 -7.46
N ARG A 3 -51.84 -46.67 -7.85
CA ARG A 3 -50.52 -46.05 -7.95
C ARG A 3 -50.58 -44.85 -8.90
N ILE A 4 -49.96 -43.74 -8.52
CA ILE A 4 -49.66 -42.65 -9.46
C ILE A 4 -48.30 -42.93 -10.09
N ASP A 5 -48.32 -42.87 -11.40
CA ASP A 5 -47.35 -43.31 -12.38
C ASP A 5 -46.17 -42.33 -12.48
N VAL A 6 -44.96 -42.83 -12.26
CA VAL A 6 -43.70 -42.09 -12.38
C VAL A 6 -43.21 -42.23 -13.82
N THR A 7 -43.95 -41.71 -14.79
CA THR A 7 -43.47 -41.64 -16.18
C THR A 7 -44.08 -40.43 -16.90
N LYS A 8 -43.41 -39.27 -16.78
CA LYS A 8 -43.35 -38.16 -17.76
C LYS A 8 -42.73 -36.92 -17.12
N VAL A 9 -41.40 -36.87 -17.10
CA VAL A 9 -40.65 -35.60 -17.02
C VAL A 9 -39.99 -35.43 -18.39
N PRO A 10 -40.20 -34.31 -19.10
CA PRO A 10 -39.55 -34.08 -20.38
C PRO A 10 -38.04 -33.93 -20.16
N VAL A 11 -37.27 -34.77 -20.84
CA VAL A 11 -35.82 -34.69 -20.93
C VAL A 11 -35.46 -33.41 -21.71
N LEU A 12 -35.13 -32.35 -20.98
CA LEU A 12 -34.41 -31.22 -21.54
C LEU A 12 -32.98 -31.69 -21.83
N THR A 13 -32.74 -32.05 -23.08
CA THR A 13 -31.42 -32.30 -23.63
C THR A 13 -30.58 -31.02 -23.48
N SER A 14 -29.76 -30.93 -22.44
CA SER A 14 -28.71 -29.94 -22.34
C SER A 14 -27.72 -30.21 -23.48
N LYS A 15 -27.71 -29.34 -24.50
CA LYS A 15 -26.62 -29.28 -25.47
C LYS A 15 -25.30 -29.18 -24.70
N PRO A 16 -24.28 -29.98 -25.02
CA PRO A 16 -22.97 -29.83 -24.39
C PRO A 16 -22.44 -28.44 -24.76
N THR A 17 -22.33 -27.57 -23.76
CA THR A 17 -21.58 -26.33 -23.84
C THR A 17 -20.19 -26.73 -24.31
N LYS A 18 -19.83 -26.33 -25.54
CA LYS A 18 -18.48 -26.46 -26.06
C LYS A 18 -17.54 -25.89 -25.00
N GLN A 19 -16.83 -26.76 -24.30
CA GLN A 19 -15.58 -26.40 -23.64
C GLN A 19 -14.74 -25.74 -24.73
N LEU A 20 -14.46 -24.44 -24.57
CA LEU A 20 -13.39 -23.79 -25.31
C LEU A 20 -12.06 -24.40 -24.83
N SER A 21 -11.73 -25.56 -25.38
CA SER A 21 -10.37 -26.00 -25.56
C SER A 21 -9.81 -25.23 -26.75
N SER A 22 -9.39 -24.00 -26.52
CA SER A 22 -8.47 -23.27 -27.40
C SER A 22 -7.46 -22.53 -26.56
N ILE A 23 -6.80 -23.28 -25.66
CA ILE A 23 -5.44 -22.96 -25.25
C ILE A 23 -4.60 -23.66 -26.31
N ASP A 24 -4.10 -22.90 -27.27
CA ASP A 24 -3.06 -23.23 -28.27
C ASP A 24 -3.36 -22.54 -29.62
N ASP A 25 -3.62 -21.22 -29.58
CA ASP A 25 -3.38 -20.39 -30.76
C ASP A 25 -1.97 -19.75 -30.64
N PRO A 26 -0.95 -20.33 -31.30
CA PRO A 26 0.44 -19.86 -31.24
C PRO A 26 0.65 -18.48 -31.88
N GLY A 27 -0.38 -17.86 -32.47
CA GLY A 27 -0.31 -16.52 -33.08
C GLY A 27 -0.68 -15.33 -32.16
N SER A 28 -1.05 -15.58 -30.90
CA SER A 28 -1.79 -14.59 -30.09
C SER A 28 -1.02 -13.91 -28.94
N ALA A 29 0.17 -14.38 -28.55
CA ALA A 29 0.85 -13.93 -27.34
C ALA A 29 2.07 -13.03 -27.64
N PHE A 30 2.05 -11.77 -27.18
CA PHE A 30 3.23 -10.89 -27.24
C PHE A 30 4.39 -11.40 -26.35
N LEU A 31 4.06 -12.21 -25.33
CA LEU A 31 4.95 -12.97 -24.46
C LEU A 31 4.30 -14.31 -24.13
N PRO A 32 5.05 -15.44 -24.11
CA PRO A 32 4.56 -16.70 -23.55
C PRO A 32 4.00 -16.50 -22.14
N LEU A 33 2.90 -17.19 -21.77
CA LEU A 33 2.25 -17.06 -20.46
C LEU A 33 3.24 -17.27 -19.30
N THR A 34 4.19 -18.19 -19.48
CA THR A 34 5.28 -18.43 -18.54
C THR A 34 6.17 -17.21 -18.36
N LEU A 35 6.56 -16.55 -19.45
CA LEU A 35 7.38 -15.35 -19.42
C LEU A 35 6.65 -14.17 -18.77
N PHE A 36 5.35 -14.00 -19.07
CA PHE A 36 4.51 -12.99 -18.40
C PHE A 36 4.46 -13.21 -16.88
N ARG A 37 4.22 -14.45 -16.44
CA ARG A 37 4.17 -14.77 -15.00
C ARG A 37 5.53 -14.54 -14.34
N SER A 38 6.61 -15.03 -14.93
CA SER A 38 7.97 -14.84 -14.41
C SER A 38 8.33 -13.35 -14.29
N TRP A 39 8.01 -12.55 -15.31
CA TRP A 39 8.18 -11.10 -15.27
C TRP A 39 7.38 -10.45 -14.15
N ALA A 40 6.10 -10.81 -13.99
CA ALA A 40 5.26 -10.26 -12.93
C ALA A 40 5.77 -10.64 -11.53
N PHE A 41 6.17 -11.89 -11.32
CA PHE A 41 6.74 -12.34 -10.05
C PHE A 41 8.04 -11.62 -9.70
N LEU A 42 8.97 -11.48 -10.66
CA LEU A 42 10.19 -10.71 -10.47
C LEU A 42 9.90 -9.25 -10.14
N SER A 43 8.96 -8.65 -10.88
CA SER A 43 8.55 -7.25 -10.68
C SER A 43 7.99 -7.01 -9.28
N PHE A 44 7.16 -7.91 -8.77
CA PHE A 44 6.56 -7.76 -7.43
C PHE A 44 7.55 -8.08 -6.31
N ALA A 45 8.43 -9.07 -6.50
CA ALA A 45 9.54 -9.34 -5.59
C ALA A 45 10.42 -8.09 -5.42
N LEU A 46 10.77 -7.42 -6.53
CA LEU A 46 11.54 -6.18 -6.50
C LEU A 46 10.73 -5.03 -5.95
N MET A 47 9.52 -4.77 -6.44
CA MET A 47 8.68 -3.65 -6.00
C MET A 47 8.51 -3.61 -4.49
N PHE A 48 8.21 -4.77 -3.87
CA PHE A 48 7.95 -4.85 -2.44
C PHE A 48 9.19 -4.66 -1.57
N SER A 49 10.38 -5.02 -2.08
CA SER A 49 11.60 -5.12 -1.28
C SER A 49 12.70 -4.12 -1.63
N ILE A 50 12.76 -3.61 -2.87
CA ILE A 50 13.92 -2.87 -3.41
C ILE A 50 14.26 -1.61 -2.62
N LEU A 51 13.25 -0.94 -2.06
CA LEU A 51 13.45 0.25 -1.23
C LEU A 51 14.14 -0.05 0.10
N LEU A 52 14.11 -1.31 0.56
CA LEU A 52 14.71 -1.74 1.83
C LEU A 52 16.20 -2.08 1.68
N TRP A 53 16.65 -2.57 0.54
CA TRP A 53 18.02 -3.06 0.38
C TRP A 53 18.86 -2.26 -0.63
N HIS A 54 18.25 -1.58 -1.61
CA HIS A 54 19.01 -0.90 -2.63
C HIS A 54 19.72 0.36 -2.08
N PRO A 55 21.04 0.54 -2.30
CA PRO A 55 21.82 1.66 -1.74
C PRO A 55 21.27 3.03 -2.13
N SER A 56 20.86 3.19 -3.39
CA SER A 56 20.34 4.45 -3.93
C SER A 56 18.84 4.39 -4.20
N ARG A 57 18.07 5.33 -3.62
CA ARG A 57 16.61 5.45 -3.87
C ARG A 57 16.32 5.77 -5.34
N SER A 58 17.09 6.67 -5.95
CA SER A 58 16.89 7.05 -7.35
C SER A 58 17.16 5.88 -8.30
N ALA A 59 18.20 5.10 -8.03
CA ALA A 59 18.51 3.90 -8.81
C ALA A 59 17.44 2.81 -8.60
N ALA A 60 16.96 2.59 -7.37
CA ALA A 60 15.85 1.67 -7.11
C ALA A 60 14.60 2.04 -7.93
N MET A 61 14.26 3.32 -7.97
CA MET A 61 13.15 3.83 -8.76
C MET A 61 13.39 3.67 -10.27
N ASN A 62 14.60 3.91 -10.78
CA ASN A 62 14.93 3.69 -12.19
C ASN A 62 14.85 2.20 -12.57
N ILE A 63 15.30 1.30 -11.69
CA ILE A 63 15.16 -0.16 -11.87
C ILE A 63 13.67 -0.51 -11.94
N MET A 64 12.86 0.02 -11.03
CA MET A 64 11.41 -0.24 -11.04
C MET A 64 10.72 0.31 -12.28
N ASP A 65 11.17 1.43 -12.82
CA ASP A 65 10.66 1.93 -14.09
C ASP A 65 10.97 1.00 -15.25
N ALA A 66 12.20 0.53 -15.35
CA ALA A 66 12.63 -0.36 -16.41
C ALA A 66 11.99 -1.75 -16.30
N VAL A 67 11.89 -2.29 -15.09
CA VAL A 67 11.42 -3.65 -14.84
C VAL A 67 9.90 -3.73 -14.82
N PHE A 68 9.21 -2.77 -14.19
CA PHE A 68 7.76 -2.85 -14.00
C PHE A 68 7.00 -1.73 -14.70
N PHE A 69 7.22 -0.46 -14.36
CA PHE A 69 6.29 0.61 -14.74
C PHE A 69 6.24 0.83 -16.26
N LEU A 70 7.39 0.90 -16.95
CA LEU A 70 7.41 1.09 -18.40
C LEU A 70 6.83 -0.13 -19.15
N PRO A 71 7.25 -1.39 -18.87
CA PRO A 71 6.60 -2.55 -19.49
C PRO A 71 5.10 -2.64 -19.19
N ALA A 72 4.67 -2.38 -17.95
CA ALA A 72 3.26 -2.39 -17.57
C ALA A 72 2.45 -1.31 -18.30
N LEU A 73 3.00 -0.10 -18.45
CA LEU A 73 2.34 1.00 -19.16
C LEU A 73 2.14 0.69 -20.64
N LEU A 74 3.11 0.04 -21.28
CA LEU A 74 3.07 -0.28 -22.70
C LEU A 74 2.22 -1.53 -22.99
N LEU A 75 2.39 -2.59 -22.20
CA LEU A 75 1.80 -3.90 -22.49
C LEU A 75 0.35 -4.04 -21.96
N SER A 76 0.01 -3.41 -20.83
CA SER A 76 -1.32 -3.58 -20.23
C SER A 76 -2.46 -3.09 -21.14
N PRO A 77 -2.37 -1.91 -21.80
CA PRO A 77 -3.37 -1.49 -22.79
C PRO A 77 -3.51 -2.50 -23.93
N ILE A 78 -2.39 -2.99 -24.46
CA ILE A 78 -2.38 -3.97 -25.56
C ILE A 78 -3.11 -5.25 -25.14
N TRP A 79 -2.84 -5.75 -23.94
CA TRP A 79 -3.52 -6.95 -23.44
C TRP A 79 -5.01 -6.74 -23.16
N ILE A 80 -5.39 -5.57 -22.65
CA ILE A 80 -6.81 -5.20 -22.47
C ILE A 80 -7.54 -5.26 -23.83
N PHE A 81 -7.01 -4.60 -24.85
CA PHE A 81 -7.65 -4.55 -26.17
C PHE A 81 -7.70 -5.93 -26.86
N ARG A 82 -6.61 -6.71 -26.81
CA ARG A 82 -6.56 -8.03 -27.47
C ARG A 82 -7.50 -9.05 -26.82
N ASN A 83 -7.72 -8.97 -25.52
CA ASN A 83 -8.69 -9.82 -24.82
C ASN A 83 -10.15 -9.33 -25.01
N GLY A 84 -10.40 -8.40 -25.93
CA GLY A 84 -11.73 -7.87 -26.22
C GLY A 84 -12.33 -7.05 -25.08
N HIS A 85 -11.50 -6.62 -24.12
CA HIS A 85 -11.96 -5.79 -23.01
C HIS A 85 -12.07 -4.33 -23.45
N GLN A 86 -13.13 -3.67 -23.01
CA GLN A 86 -13.34 -2.25 -23.29
C GLN A 86 -12.62 -1.40 -22.24
N LEU A 87 -12.01 -0.29 -22.66
CA LEU A 87 -11.42 0.67 -21.71
C LEU A 87 -12.49 1.42 -20.90
N LYS A 88 -13.68 1.68 -21.46
CA LYS A 88 -14.70 2.51 -20.80
C LYS A 88 -15.11 2.00 -19.41
N PRO A 89 -15.46 0.70 -19.22
CA PRO A 89 -15.76 0.14 -17.89
C PRO A 89 -14.59 0.20 -16.91
N ILE A 90 -13.34 0.28 -17.41
CA ILE A 90 -12.14 0.41 -16.58
C ILE A 90 -11.94 1.85 -16.12
N LEU A 91 -12.07 2.80 -17.05
CA LEU A 91 -11.74 4.20 -16.81
C LEU A 91 -12.82 4.92 -16.00
N TRP A 92 -14.07 4.46 -16.03
CA TRP A 92 -15.15 5.09 -15.29
C TRP A 92 -14.98 5.00 -13.76
N PRO A 93 -14.73 3.83 -13.17
CA PRO A 93 -14.42 3.72 -11.74
C PRO A 93 -13.08 4.37 -11.36
N ALA A 94 -12.19 4.56 -12.35
CA ALA A 94 -10.92 5.27 -12.19
C ALA A 94 -11.03 6.78 -12.39
N LEU A 95 -12.22 7.33 -12.65
CA LEU A 95 -12.40 8.75 -12.92
C LEU A 95 -11.83 9.64 -11.79
N PRO A 96 -12.04 9.35 -10.49
CA PRO A 96 -11.40 10.11 -9.42
C PRO A 96 -9.87 10.12 -9.50
N LEU A 97 -9.26 8.97 -9.86
CA LEU A 97 -7.81 8.84 -10.05
C LEU A 97 -7.33 9.71 -11.21
N LEU A 98 -8.01 9.64 -12.34
CA LEU A 98 -7.68 10.42 -13.53
C LEU A 98 -7.83 11.93 -13.29
N LEU A 99 -8.89 12.35 -12.61
CA LEU A 99 -9.13 13.74 -12.25
C LEU A 99 -8.08 14.25 -11.26
N TYR A 100 -7.75 13.47 -10.23
CA TYR A 100 -6.70 13.80 -9.26
C TYR A 100 -5.34 13.96 -9.97
N VAL A 101 -4.96 13.01 -10.82
CA VAL A 101 -3.70 13.07 -11.57
C VAL A 101 -3.67 14.24 -12.54
N ALA A 102 -4.75 14.47 -13.30
CA ALA A 102 -4.84 15.59 -14.23
C ALA A 102 -4.73 16.92 -13.49
N TYR A 103 -5.47 17.08 -12.39
CA TYR A 103 -5.42 18.28 -11.56
C TYR A 103 -4.03 18.51 -10.96
N ALA A 104 -3.41 17.45 -10.44
CA ALA A 104 -2.05 17.52 -9.92
C ALA A 104 -1.04 17.95 -11.00
N LEU A 105 -1.12 17.41 -12.22
CA LEU A 105 -0.28 17.83 -13.35
C LEU A 105 -0.53 19.29 -13.76
N ILE A 106 -1.79 19.71 -13.82
CA ILE A 106 -2.18 21.09 -14.13
C ILE A 106 -1.61 22.05 -13.06
N SER A 107 -1.57 21.64 -11.80
CA SER A 107 -1.05 22.46 -10.70
C SER A 107 0.43 22.84 -10.79
N ILE A 108 1.19 22.16 -11.64
CA ILE A 108 2.57 22.51 -11.95
C ILE A 108 2.65 23.90 -12.60
N THR A 109 1.60 24.32 -13.32
CA THR A 109 1.58 25.59 -14.05
C THR A 109 1.61 26.82 -13.16
N TRP A 110 1.24 26.69 -11.89
CA TRP A 110 1.31 27.77 -10.89
C TRP A 110 2.26 27.46 -9.71
N SER A 111 3.11 26.44 -9.86
CA SER A 111 4.13 26.13 -8.87
C SER A 111 5.31 27.09 -8.96
N GLU A 112 5.90 27.47 -7.83
CA GLU A 112 7.10 28.33 -7.79
C GLU A 112 8.32 27.66 -8.44
N THR A 113 8.46 26.35 -8.26
CA THR A 113 9.58 25.56 -8.81
C THR A 113 9.07 24.37 -9.63
N PRO A 114 8.52 24.62 -10.85
CA PRO A 114 7.90 23.58 -11.66
C PRO A 114 8.85 22.42 -11.99
N ASN A 115 8.48 21.20 -11.61
CA ASN A 115 9.19 19.98 -12.00
C ASN A 115 8.26 19.01 -12.75
N ALA A 116 8.00 19.34 -14.02
CA ALA A 116 7.15 18.55 -14.89
C ALA A 116 7.62 17.10 -15.03
N SER A 117 8.94 16.88 -15.13
CA SER A 117 9.53 15.54 -15.29
C SER A 117 9.14 14.61 -14.13
N ARG A 118 9.28 15.06 -12.88
CA ARG A 118 8.95 14.24 -11.70
C ARG A 118 7.45 13.92 -11.63
N ALA A 119 6.61 14.91 -11.92
CA ALA A 119 5.16 14.74 -11.84
C ALA A 119 4.62 13.85 -12.96
N VAL A 120 5.10 14.02 -14.20
CA VAL A 120 4.75 13.15 -15.34
C VAL A 120 5.21 11.71 -15.09
N ARG A 121 6.42 11.53 -14.53
CA ARG A 121 6.94 10.21 -14.15
C ARG A 121 6.02 9.54 -13.13
N MET A 122 5.61 10.24 -12.08
CA MET A 122 4.66 9.69 -11.12
C MET A 122 3.32 9.33 -11.77
N ALA A 123 2.75 10.24 -12.57
CA ALA A 123 1.49 9.99 -13.27
C ALA A 123 1.57 8.73 -14.14
N ALA A 124 2.69 8.54 -14.85
CA ALA A 124 2.96 7.36 -15.66
C ALA A 124 3.06 6.08 -14.80
N GLN A 125 3.79 6.12 -13.69
CA GLN A 125 3.92 4.98 -12.77
C GLN A 125 2.56 4.57 -12.17
N LEU A 126 1.76 5.55 -11.77
CA LEU A 126 0.44 5.32 -11.17
C LEU A 126 -0.55 4.75 -12.20
N LEU A 127 -0.54 5.31 -13.42
CA LEU A 127 -1.33 4.80 -14.53
C LEU A 127 -0.89 3.38 -14.92
N ALA A 128 0.40 3.09 -14.95
CA ALA A 128 0.94 1.76 -15.22
C ALA A 128 0.45 0.73 -14.19
N LEU A 129 0.55 1.07 -12.90
CA LEU A 129 0.07 0.22 -11.81
C LEU A 129 -1.43 -0.05 -11.93
N PHE A 130 -2.22 0.99 -12.22
CA PHE A 130 -3.67 0.88 -12.39
C PHE A 130 -4.04 0.00 -13.58
N LEU A 131 -3.46 0.25 -14.75
CA LEU A 131 -3.76 -0.52 -15.97
C LEU A 131 -3.36 -1.99 -15.80
N PHE A 132 -2.23 -2.27 -15.14
CA PHE A 132 -1.78 -3.63 -14.87
C PHE A 132 -2.80 -4.39 -14.00
N PHE A 133 -3.25 -3.81 -12.89
CA PHE A 133 -4.26 -4.48 -12.07
C PHE A 133 -5.62 -4.55 -12.75
N ALA A 134 -6.05 -3.50 -13.44
CA ALA A 134 -7.30 -3.51 -14.20
C ALA A 134 -7.32 -4.62 -15.26
N TYR A 135 -6.18 -4.88 -15.91
CA TYR A 135 -6.01 -6.03 -16.81
C TYR A 135 -6.18 -7.35 -16.07
N LEU A 136 -5.46 -7.55 -14.96
CA LEU A 136 -5.52 -8.80 -14.18
C LEU A 136 -6.95 -9.10 -13.67
N TRP A 137 -7.66 -8.08 -13.18
CA TRP A 137 -9.01 -8.23 -12.66
C TRP A 137 -10.00 -8.62 -13.77
N GLN A 138 -9.95 -7.97 -14.93
CA GLN A 138 -10.85 -8.31 -16.05
C GLN A 138 -10.55 -9.64 -16.72
N SER A 139 -9.29 -10.07 -16.66
CA SER A 139 -8.88 -11.40 -17.13
C SER A 139 -9.10 -12.49 -16.08
N GLU A 140 -9.83 -12.19 -15.00
CA GLU A 140 -10.15 -13.12 -13.91
C GLU A 140 -8.90 -13.74 -13.24
N GLN A 141 -7.74 -13.06 -13.33
CA GLN A 141 -6.44 -13.52 -12.82
C GLN A 141 -6.26 -13.24 -11.31
N HIS A 142 -7.34 -13.36 -10.55
CA HIS A 142 -7.40 -13.04 -9.12
C HIS A 142 -6.38 -13.83 -8.28
N ARG A 143 -6.17 -15.11 -8.63
CA ARG A 143 -5.18 -15.96 -7.94
C ARG A 143 -3.75 -15.52 -8.24
N LEU A 144 -3.50 -14.95 -9.42
CA LEU A 144 -2.20 -14.41 -9.76
C LEU A 144 -1.92 -13.17 -8.91
N VAL A 145 -2.89 -12.25 -8.77
CA VAL A 145 -2.76 -11.09 -7.87
C VAL A 145 -2.41 -11.52 -6.45
N GLU A 146 -3.12 -12.50 -5.90
CA GLU A 146 -2.85 -13.06 -4.57
C GLU A 146 -1.43 -13.66 -4.50
N SER A 147 -1.01 -14.42 -5.52
CA SER A 147 0.33 -15.02 -5.59
C SER A 147 1.46 -13.98 -5.70
N LEU A 148 1.23 -12.91 -6.46
CA LEU A 148 2.19 -11.82 -6.64
C LEU A 148 2.44 -11.09 -5.33
N ILE A 149 1.38 -10.84 -4.55
CA ILE A 149 1.50 -10.23 -3.22
C ILE A 149 2.19 -11.18 -2.26
N TRP A 150 1.85 -12.48 -2.25
CA TRP A 150 2.55 -13.48 -1.44
C TRP A 150 4.06 -13.49 -1.70
N VAL A 151 4.48 -13.45 -2.97
CA VAL A 151 5.90 -13.37 -3.32
C VAL A 151 6.51 -12.05 -2.85
N GLY A 152 5.85 -10.92 -3.08
CA GLY A 152 6.33 -9.61 -2.63
C GLY A 152 6.55 -9.53 -1.11
N VAL A 153 5.56 -9.94 -0.31
CA VAL A 153 5.68 -9.92 1.16
C VAL A 153 6.70 -10.94 1.66
N SER A 154 6.83 -12.10 1.00
CA SER A 154 7.83 -13.11 1.37
C SER A 154 9.25 -12.60 1.17
N VAL A 155 9.53 -11.98 0.02
CA VAL A 155 10.87 -11.41 -0.27
C VAL A 155 11.18 -10.25 0.66
N THR A 156 10.20 -9.40 0.96
CA THR A 156 10.36 -8.31 1.95
C THR A 156 10.66 -8.88 3.33
N ALA A 157 9.98 -9.95 3.76
CA ALA A 157 10.27 -10.60 5.03
C ALA A 157 11.68 -11.19 5.07
N LEU A 158 12.18 -11.77 3.97
CA LEU A 158 13.57 -12.23 3.90
C LEU A 158 14.56 -11.07 4.05
N VAL A 159 14.29 -9.92 3.44
CA VAL A 159 15.11 -8.71 3.62
C VAL A 159 15.04 -8.20 5.06
N CYS A 160 13.85 -8.11 5.67
CA CYS A 160 13.72 -7.74 7.08
C CYS A 160 14.47 -8.70 8.01
N LEU A 161 14.39 -10.01 7.75
CA LEU A 161 15.13 -11.02 8.50
C LEU A 161 16.64 -10.85 8.34
N TRP A 162 17.12 -10.53 7.13
CA TRP A 162 18.51 -10.22 6.87
C TRP A 162 18.98 -9.00 7.66
N HIS A 163 18.17 -7.94 7.71
CA HIS A 163 18.47 -6.76 8.50
C HIS A 163 18.50 -7.06 10.01
N LEU A 164 17.56 -7.88 10.52
CA LEU A 164 17.53 -8.32 11.93
C LEU A 164 18.75 -9.16 12.29
N ALA A 165 19.09 -10.14 11.46
CA ALA A 165 20.25 -11.00 11.65
C ALA A 165 21.56 -10.21 11.55
N GLY A 166 21.65 -9.29 10.59
CA GLY A 166 22.74 -8.32 10.45
C GLY A 166 22.99 -7.53 11.72
N PHE A 167 21.94 -6.91 12.26
CA PHE A 167 22.07 -6.00 13.40
C PHE A 167 22.27 -6.76 14.71
N TYR A 168 21.35 -7.64 15.09
CA TYR A 168 21.41 -8.29 16.40
C TYR A 168 22.29 -9.54 16.43
N GLY A 169 22.44 -10.23 15.30
CA GLY A 169 23.24 -11.46 15.22
C GLY A 169 24.71 -11.16 14.93
N PHE A 170 24.99 -10.52 13.80
CA PHE A 170 26.35 -10.36 13.30
C PHE A 170 27.08 -9.14 13.85
N SER A 171 26.39 -8.01 14.01
CA SER A 171 27.02 -6.79 14.57
C SER A 171 27.10 -6.80 16.10
N GLY A 172 26.49 -7.79 16.76
CA GLY A 172 26.51 -7.94 18.22
C GLY A 172 25.72 -6.89 18.98
N ALA A 173 24.80 -6.18 18.32
CA ALA A 173 23.94 -5.20 18.98
C ALA A 173 23.07 -5.86 20.05
N SER A 174 22.94 -5.20 21.20
CA SER A 174 22.09 -5.72 22.29
C SER A 174 20.61 -5.67 21.91
N LEU A 175 19.78 -6.60 22.41
CA LEU A 175 18.35 -6.64 22.10
C LEU A 175 17.57 -5.38 22.54
N GLY A 176 18.10 -4.62 23.50
CA GLY A 176 17.52 -3.34 23.95
C GLY A 176 17.94 -2.14 23.09
N GLN A 177 18.82 -2.34 22.10
CA GLN A 177 19.29 -1.28 21.24
C GLN A 177 18.36 -1.10 20.04
N ARG A 178 17.89 0.13 19.81
CA ARG A 178 17.09 0.48 18.63
C ARG A 178 17.83 0.15 17.34
N MET A 179 17.13 -0.42 16.37
CA MET A 179 17.70 -0.73 15.06
C MET A 179 18.28 0.52 14.38
N TYR A 180 19.45 0.35 13.74
CA TYR A 180 20.26 1.39 13.09
C TYR A 180 20.79 2.49 14.00
N SER A 181 20.69 2.35 15.33
CA SER A 181 21.38 3.23 16.26
C SER A 181 22.86 2.86 16.37
N GLY A 182 23.71 3.86 16.61
CA GLY A 182 25.16 3.65 16.73
C GLY A 182 25.87 3.51 15.38
N SER A 183 27.07 2.92 15.39
CA SER A 183 27.82 2.66 14.16
C SER A 183 27.17 1.57 13.34
N ASN A 184 27.00 1.84 12.04
CA ASN A 184 26.41 0.91 11.09
C ASN A 184 27.44 0.35 10.09
N GLU A 185 28.74 0.50 10.36
CA GLU A 185 29.80 0.04 9.45
C GLU A 185 29.76 -1.46 9.19
N ALA A 186 29.52 -2.27 10.23
CA ALA A 186 29.36 -3.72 10.09
C ALA A 186 28.18 -4.10 9.20
N LEU A 187 27.05 -3.38 9.31
CA LEU A 187 25.89 -3.58 8.44
C LEU A 187 26.23 -3.26 6.98
N LEU A 188 26.86 -2.13 6.74
CA LEU A 188 27.27 -1.71 5.41
C LEU A 188 28.25 -2.71 4.77
N ALA A 189 29.18 -3.27 5.55
CA ALA A 189 30.10 -4.30 5.09
C ALA A 189 29.38 -5.60 4.66
N MET A 190 28.21 -5.89 5.25
CA MET A 190 27.33 -7.00 4.86
C MET A 190 26.36 -6.63 3.72
N GLY A 191 26.49 -5.44 3.13
CA GLY A 191 25.57 -4.94 2.11
C GLY A 191 24.19 -4.55 2.65
N ILE A 192 24.03 -4.45 3.98
CA ILE A 192 22.80 -3.98 4.62
C ILE A 192 22.87 -2.47 4.72
N LYS A 193 22.01 -1.80 3.96
CA LYS A 193 21.87 -0.36 4.02
C LYS A 193 21.05 0.03 5.27
N PRO A 194 21.61 0.82 6.20
CA PRO A 194 20.83 1.43 7.26
C PRO A 194 19.80 2.37 6.64
N MET A 195 18.55 2.26 7.09
CA MET A 195 17.47 3.07 6.55
C MET A 195 16.85 3.92 7.64
N ASN A 196 16.21 5.00 7.22
CA ASN A 196 15.34 5.75 8.11
C ASN A 196 14.25 4.80 8.65
N THR A 197 14.14 4.69 9.96
CA THR A 197 13.24 3.77 10.65
C THR A 197 11.77 4.05 10.37
N LEU A 198 11.41 5.31 10.09
CA LEU A 198 10.08 5.68 9.62
C LEU A 198 9.81 5.14 8.22
N HIS A 199 10.72 5.32 7.27
CA HIS A 199 10.56 4.79 5.91
C HIS A 199 10.42 3.27 5.92
N ALA A 200 11.21 2.58 6.74
CA ALA A 200 11.09 1.14 6.98
C ALA A 200 9.68 0.76 7.45
N THR A 201 9.14 1.53 8.40
CA THR A 201 7.80 1.34 8.96
C THR A 201 6.71 1.53 7.90
N LEU A 202 6.81 2.57 7.06
CA LEU A 202 5.84 2.87 5.99
C LEU A 202 5.79 1.80 4.91
N VAL A 203 6.88 1.05 4.70
CA VAL A 203 6.91 -0.11 3.79
C VAL A 203 6.34 -1.35 4.46
N VAL A 204 6.78 -1.66 5.68
CA VAL A 204 6.52 -2.96 6.33
C VAL A 204 5.13 -3.04 6.97
N ALA A 205 4.64 -1.97 7.59
CA ALA A 205 3.35 -2.01 8.30
C ALA A 205 2.15 -2.30 7.37
N PRO A 206 2.01 -1.68 6.19
CA PRO A 206 0.95 -2.04 5.25
C PRO A 206 1.10 -3.46 4.69
N GLN A 207 2.32 -3.95 4.49
CA GLN A 207 2.57 -5.32 4.03
C GLN A 207 2.23 -6.38 5.08
N LEU A 208 2.41 -6.07 6.37
CA LEU A 208 1.90 -6.89 7.47
C LEU A 208 0.36 -6.99 7.41
N ALA A 209 -0.32 -5.85 7.17
CA ALA A 209 -1.77 -5.83 7.00
C ALA A 209 -2.22 -6.66 5.78
N MET A 210 -1.50 -6.54 4.64
CA MET A 210 -1.76 -7.36 3.44
C MET A 210 -1.61 -8.85 3.73
N THR A 211 -0.55 -9.24 4.44
CA THR A 211 -0.29 -10.64 4.80
C THR A 211 -1.40 -11.19 5.69
N GLY A 212 -1.77 -10.45 6.74
CA GLY A 212 -2.86 -10.84 7.63
C GLY A 212 -4.20 -10.98 6.91
N ALA A 213 -4.47 -10.07 5.98
CA ALA A 213 -5.70 -10.10 5.18
C ALA A 213 -5.74 -11.32 4.23
N LEU A 214 -4.62 -11.68 3.61
CA LEU A 214 -4.50 -12.85 2.74
C LEU A 214 -4.60 -14.18 3.51
N MET A 215 -4.08 -14.25 4.74
CA MET A 215 -4.09 -15.47 5.55
C MET A 215 -5.50 -16.06 5.77
N HIS A 216 -6.53 -15.22 5.80
CA HIS A 216 -7.93 -15.65 5.95
C HIS A 216 -8.45 -16.46 4.76
N LYS A 217 -7.84 -16.29 3.59
CA LYS A 217 -8.26 -16.98 2.37
C LYS A 217 -7.60 -18.33 2.19
N VAL A 218 -6.56 -18.65 2.96
CA VAL A 218 -5.74 -19.81 2.64
C VAL A 218 -6.27 -21.09 3.29
N PRO A 219 -6.59 -22.13 2.47
CA PRO A 219 -7.14 -23.37 3.01
C PRO A 219 -6.09 -24.28 3.62
N THR A 220 -4.84 -24.26 3.14
CA THR A 220 -3.84 -25.25 3.55
C THR A 220 -2.99 -24.79 4.74
N ALA A 221 -2.59 -25.74 5.59
CA ALA A 221 -1.77 -25.48 6.77
C ALA A 221 -0.40 -24.88 6.41
N GLY A 222 0.23 -25.33 5.32
CA GLY A 222 1.57 -24.86 4.92
C GLY A 222 1.63 -23.35 4.65
N TRP A 223 0.66 -22.81 3.91
CA TRP A 223 0.59 -21.37 3.66
C TRP A 223 0.23 -20.56 4.91
N ARG A 224 -0.55 -21.13 5.85
CA ARG A 224 -0.81 -20.49 7.15
C ARG A 224 0.46 -20.39 7.99
N ILE A 225 1.30 -21.43 7.97
CA ILE A 225 2.61 -21.42 8.62
C ILE A 225 3.51 -20.38 7.98
N LEU A 226 3.58 -20.34 6.64
CA LEU A 226 4.36 -19.33 5.92
C LEU A 226 3.89 -17.91 6.26
N GLY A 227 2.57 -17.65 6.20
CA GLY A 227 2.00 -16.36 6.57
C GLY A 227 2.30 -15.97 8.01
N ALA A 228 2.18 -16.90 8.96
CA ALA A 228 2.54 -16.65 10.35
C ALA A 228 4.03 -16.32 10.52
N ALA A 229 4.93 -17.04 9.83
CA ALA A 229 6.37 -16.77 9.86
C ALA A 229 6.68 -15.37 9.31
N ILE A 230 6.07 -14.97 8.20
CA ILE A 230 6.19 -13.63 7.62
C ILE A 230 5.70 -12.56 8.59
N MET A 231 4.52 -12.76 9.20
CA MET A 231 3.97 -11.83 10.19
C MET A 231 4.90 -11.68 11.40
N ILE A 232 5.47 -12.77 11.90
CA ILE A 232 6.42 -12.74 13.04
C ILE A 232 7.64 -11.90 12.69
N VAL A 233 8.22 -12.09 11.50
CA VAL A 233 9.38 -11.31 11.05
C VAL A 233 9.04 -9.82 10.94
N PHE A 234 7.90 -9.48 10.33
CA PHE A 234 7.46 -8.10 10.23
C PHE A 234 7.15 -7.46 11.59
N LEU A 235 6.51 -8.19 12.50
CA LEU A 235 6.26 -7.72 13.87
C LEU A 235 7.57 -7.48 14.62
N ALA A 236 8.50 -8.44 14.58
CA ALA A 236 9.81 -8.29 15.20
C ALA A 236 10.54 -7.06 14.63
N TYR A 237 10.53 -6.91 13.30
CA TYR A 237 11.13 -5.77 12.61
C TYR A 237 10.50 -4.43 13.05
N LEU A 238 9.17 -4.33 13.07
CA LEU A 238 8.47 -3.10 13.49
C LEU A 238 8.74 -2.73 14.96
N ILE A 239 8.84 -3.72 15.84
CA ILE A 239 9.13 -3.49 17.27
C ILE A 239 10.52 -2.88 17.44
N VAL A 240 11.55 -3.44 16.78
CA VAL A 240 12.94 -2.97 16.94
C VAL A 240 13.23 -1.61 16.29
N LEU A 241 12.38 -1.16 15.37
CA LEU A 241 12.46 0.18 14.78
C LEU A 241 12.03 1.28 15.76
N GLU A 242 11.32 0.91 16.85
CA GLU A 242 10.81 1.80 17.91
C GLU A 242 10.05 3.04 17.39
N GLN A 243 9.32 2.89 16.29
CA GLN A 243 8.54 3.98 15.71
C GLN A 243 7.11 3.99 16.26
N ARG A 244 6.69 5.12 16.86
CA ARG A 244 5.33 5.28 17.40
C ARG A 244 4.26 5.06 16.33
N THR A 245 4.49 5.56 15.14
CA THR A 245 3.56 5.41 14.01
C THR A 245 3.43 3.97 13.56
N GLY A 246 4.50 3.18 13.66
CA GLY A 246 4.44 1.73 13.43
C GLY A 246 3.56 1.02 14.45
N LEU A 247 3.68 1.40 15.74
CA LEU A 247 2.83 0.85 16.80
C LEU A 247 1.37 1.25 16.65
N VAL A 248 1.09 2.52 16.30
CA VAL A 248 -0.28 3.00 16.06
C VAL A 248 -0.89 2.32 14.84
N ALA A 249 -0.14 2.22 13.73
CA ALA A 249 -0.57 1.50 12.54
C ALA A 249 -0.84 0.02 12.86
N LEU A 250 0.02 -0.63 13.66
CA LEU A 250 -0.18 -2.00 14.11
C LEU A 250 -1.45 -2.15 14.97
N ALA A 251 -1.67 -1.24 15.92
CA ALA A 251 -2.86 -1.25 16.77
C ALA A 251 -4.13 -1.12 15.94
N VAL A 252 -4.17 -0.14 15.02
CA VAL A 252 -5.30 0.05 14.10
C VAL A 252 -5.49 -1.15 13.20
N MET A 253 -4.42 -1.72 12.64
CA MET A 253 -4.50 -2.92 11.81
C MET A 253 -5.13 -4.08 12.57
N VAL A 254 -4.73 -4.33 13.82
CA VAL A 254 -5.29 -5.42 14.63
C VAL A 254 -6.75 -5.14 14.96
N ILE A 255 -7.10 -3.93 15.39
CA ILE A 255 -8.49 -3.55 15.70
C ILE A 255 -9.37 -3.68 14.45
N ALA A 256 -8.93 -3.14 13.32
CA ALA A 256 -9.62 -3.25 12.04
C ALA A 256 -9.76 -4.72 11.62
N SER A 257 -8.74 -5.55 11.84
CA SER A 257 -8.81 -6.99 11.53
C SER A 257 -9.82 -7.72 12.41
N VAL A 258 -9.92 -7.38 13.70
CA VAL A 258 -10.96 -7.93 14.60
C VAL A 258 -12.36 -7.54 14.14
N ILE A 259 -12.58 -6.28 13.80
CA ILE A 259 -13.91 -5.76 13.39
C ILE A 259 -14.30 -6.30 12.01
N LEU A 260 -13.38 -6.23 11.05
CA LEU A 260 -13.68 -6.45 9.64
C LEU A 260 -13.58 -7.92 9.25
N VAL A 261 -12.69 -8.69 9.86
CA VAL A 261 -12.50 -10.10 9.50
C VAL A 261 -12.80 -11.05 10.64
N GLY A 262 -12.49 -10.65 11.87
CA GLY A 262 -12.67 -11.47 13.06
C GLY A 262 -11.71 -12.65 13.12
N GLY A 263 -11.92 -13.54 14.08
CA GLY A 263 -11.14 -14.77 14.26
C GLY A 263 -10.21 -14.76 15.47
N ARG A 264 -9.87 -15.97 15.94
CA ARG A 264 -9.14 -16.18 17.20
C ARG A 264 -7.77 -15.52 17.23
N LEU A 265 -7.03 -15.56 16.11
CA LEU A 265 -5.71 -14.94 16.01
C LEU A 265 -5.77 -13.43 16.31
N TRP A 266 -6.70 -12.72 15.67
CA TRP A 266 -6.83 -11.26 15.83
C TRP A 266 -7.31 -10.87 17.21
N MET A 267 -8.20 -11.66 17.81
CA MET A 267 -8.60 -11.46 19.21
C MET A 267 -7.43 -11.67 20.18
N ILE A 268 -6.58 -12.68 19.94
CA ILE A 268 -5.35 -12.88 20.73
C ILE A 268 -4.40 -11.70 20.56
N LEU A 269 -4.14 -11.26 19.33
CA LEU A 269 -3.27 -10.12 19.06
C LEU A 269 -3.82 -8.82 19.69
N ALA A 270 -5.13 -8.61 19.64
CA ALA A 270 -5.78 -7.47 20.28
C ALA A 270 -5.65 -7.53 21.80
N GLY A 271 -5.85 -8.71 22.39
CA GLY A 271 -5.63 -8.97 23.81
C GLY A 271 -4.19 -8.68 24.22
N LEU A 272 -3.21 -9.18 23.47
CA LEU A 272 -1.78 -8.95 23.71
C LEU A 272 -1.40 -7.46 23.63
N LEU A 273 -1.91 -6.75 22.62
CA LEU A 273 -1.71 -5.30 22.48
C LEU A 273 -2.31 -4.53 23.66
N LEU A 274 -3.53 -4.89 24.08
CA LEU A 274 -4.20 -4.26 25.20
C LEU A 274 -3.45 -4.53 26.52
N THR A 275 -3.11 -5.78 26.80
CA THR A 275 -2.37 -6.15 28.02
C THR A 275 -0.97 -5.55 28.03
N GLY A 276 -0.29 -5.52 26.89
CA GLY A 276 1.02 -4.90 26.75
C GLY A 276 0.97 -3.39 26.99
N GLY A 277 -0.01 -2.70 26.40
CA GLY A 277 -0.24 -1.28 26.62
C GLY A 277 -0.55 -0.95 28.08
N ILE A 278 -1.43 -1.73 28.73
CA ILE A 278 -1.72 -1.59 30.17
C ILE A 278 -0.47 -1.84 31.01
N ALA A 279 0.30 -2.89 30.70
CA ALA A 279 1.54 -3.19 31.43
C ALA A 279 2.54 -2.04 31.33
N ILE A 280 2.72 -1.43 30.14
CA ILE A 280 3.59 -0.26 29.98
C ILE A 280 3.05 0.93 30.79
N LEU A 281 1.73 1.19 30.74
CA LEU A 281 1.11 2.28 31.51
C LEU A 281 1.32 2.11 33.02
N LEU A 282 1.31 0.88 33.54
CA LEU A 282 1.47 0.59 34.96
C LEU A 282 2.93 0.54 35.41
N LEU A 283 3.83 0.00 34.58
CA LEU A 283 5.23 -0.26 34.94
C LEU A 283 6.19 0.86 34.55
N ALA A 284 5.84 1.64 33.52
CA ALA A 284 6.67 2.70 32.97
C ALA A 284 5.80 3.82 32.36
N PRO A 285 4.93 4.48 33.16
CA PRO A 285 4.04 5.54 32.69
C PRO A 285 4.79 6.69 32.00
N GLU A 286 6.03 6.94 32.41
CA GLU A 286 6.94 7.88 31.79
C GLU A 286 7.18 7.60 30.30
N ILE A 287 7.05 6.37 29.80
CA ILE A 287 7.18 6.09 28.36
C ILE A 287 6.11 6.85 27.55
N TYR A 288 4.93 7.05 28.12
CA TYR A 288 3.84 7.82 27.51
C TYR A 288 3.94 9.33 27.78
N THR A 289 4.42 9.74 28.95
CA THR A 289 4.42 11.15 29.38
C THR A 289 5.73 11.90 29.15
N SER A 290 6.88 11.22 29.21
CA SER A 290 8.23 11.81 29.11
C SER A 290 8.68 12.09 27.68
N ARG A 291 8.16 11.34 26.70
CA ARG A 291 8.48 11.58 25.30
C ARG A 291 7.46 12.58 24.75
N GLY A 292 7.72 13.84 25.08
CA GLY A 292 6.91 15.04 24.92
C GLY A 292 5.93 15.05 23.75
N LEU A 293 4.82 15.77 23.97
CA LEU A 293 3.85 16.19 22.96
C LEU A 293 4.59 16.35 21.63
N SER A 294 4.39 15.42 20.69
CA SER A 294 5.01 15.58 19.39
C SER A 294 4.58 16.94 18.89
N TRP A 295 5.49 17.79 18.42
CA TRP A 295 5.19 19.12 17.85
C TRP A 295 4.24 19.10 16.64
N ARG A 296 3.66 17.93 16.34
CA ARG A 296 2.70 17.68 15.27
C ARG A 296 1.48 18.59 15.35
N PRO A 297 0.77 18.80 16.47
CA PRO A 297 -0.37 19.72 16.50
C PRO A 297 0.02 21.14 16.07
N GLU A 298 1.17 21.66 16.54
CA GLU A 298 1.68 22.98 16.18
C GLU A 298 2.10 23.03 14.70
N ILE A 299 2.80 22.01 14.21
CA ILE A 299 3.20 21.87 12.80
C ILE A 299 1.95 21.80 11.90
N TRP A 300 0.95 21.01 12.29
CA TRP A 300 -0.30 20.81 11.57
C TRP A 300 -1.10 22.11 11.52
N TRP A 301 -1.23 22.79 12.66
CA TRP A 301 -1.92 24.07 12.76
C TRP A 301 -1.24 25.13 11.90
N SER A 302 0.09 25.25 11.99
CA SER A 302 0.88 26.17 11.17
C SER A 302 0.72 25.89 9.67
N SER A 303 0.82 24.62 9.26
CA SER A 303 0.63 24.24 7.85
C SER A 303 -0.78 24.54 7.35
N LEU A 304 -1.80 24.22 8.15
CA LEU A 304 -3.20 24.43 7.80
C LEU A 304 -3.51 25.92 7.68
N HIS A 305 -3.11 26.72 8.69
CA HIS A 305 -3.38 28.15 8.73
C HIS A 305 -2.71 28.88 7.55
N ARG A 306 -1.44 28.58 7.29
CA ARG A 306 -0.72 29.15 6.14
C ARG A 306 -1.44 28.86 4.83
N THR A 307 -1.82 27.61 4.58
CA THR A 307 -2.53 27.26 3.34
C THR A 307 -3.90 27.93 3.23
N LEU A 308 -4.63 28.08 4.35
CA LEU A 308 -5.92 28.78 4.36
C LEU A 308 -5.77 30.26 3.99
N GLU A 309 -4.68 30.91 4.40
CA GLU A 309 -4.44 32.32 4.13
C GLU A 309 -3.93 32.58 2.70
N THR A 310 -3.10 31.70 2.16
CA THR A 310 -2.39 31.97 0.88
C THR A 310 -3.03 31.32 -0.34
N ALA A 311 -3.47 30.07 -0.24
CA ALA A 311 -3.93 29.28 -1.38
C ALA A 311 -4.97 28.20 -1.01
N PRO A 312 -6.11 28.55 -0.39
CA PRO A 312 -7.05 27.57 0.17
C PRO A 312 -7.70 26.65 -0.88
N TRP A 313 -7.94 27.15 -2.09
CA TRP A 313 -8.70 26.44 -3.12
C TRP A 313 -7.80 25.63 -4.05
N LEU A 314 -6.82 26.29 -4.68
CA LEU A 314 -5.94 25.69 -5.68
C LEU A 314 -4.67 25.08 -5.10
N GLY A 315 -4.30 25.44 -3.86
CA GLY A 315 -3.00 25.11 -3.29
C GLY A 315 -1.85 25.84 -3.99
N HIS A 316 -0.65 25.59 -3.52
CA HIS A 316 0.56 26.28 -4.01
C HIS A 316 1.16 25.68 -5.29
N GLY A 317 0.55 24.61 -5.82
CA GLY A 317 1.06 23.88 -6.96
C GLY A 317 2.07 22.80 -6.58
N LEU A 318 2.13 21.73 -7.38
CA LEU A 318 3.09 20.66 -7.18
C LEU A 318 4.52 21.18 -7.27
N SER A 319 5.39 20.76 -6.34
CA SER A 319 6.80 21.17 -6.24
C SER A 319 7.04 22.52 -5.58
N TYR A 320 6.05 23.10 -4.90
CA TYR A 320 6.27 24.24 -4.01
C TYR A 320 7.27 23.90 -2.88
N THR A 321 8.17 24.82 -2.56
CA THR A 321 9.12 24.60 -1.45
C THR A 321 8.49 25.11 -0.16
N MET A 322 8.07 24.18 0.71
CA MET A 322 7.45 24.53 1.98
C MET A 322 8.49 25.20 2.89
N SER A 323 8.18 26.41 3.36
CA SER A 323 9.02 27.10 4.34
C SER A 323 9.06 26.30 5.65
N PRO A 324 10.25 26.07 6.25
CA PRO A 324 10.36 25.30 7.47
C PRO A 324 9.57 25.95 8.63
N VAL A 325 8.86 25.12 9.40
CA VAL A 325 8.26 25.51 10.67
C VAL A 325 9.34 25.43 11.75
N MET A 326 9.66 26.55 12.37
CA MET A 326 10.61 26.63 13.48
C MET A 326 9.88 26.41 14.79
N VAL A 327 10.36 25.49 15.60
CA VAL A 327 9.78 25.14 16.90
C VAL A 327 10.88 25.19 17.97
N PRO A 328 10.65 25.77 19.17
CA PRO A 328 11.69 25.82 20.21
C PRO A 328 12.22 24.43 20.55
N ASP A 329 13.54 24.29 20.65
CA ASP A 329 14.19 23.04 21.03
C ASP A 329 13.91 22.74 22.51
N PRO A 330 13.26 21.61 22.86
CA PRO A 330 13.01 21.28 24.26
C PRO A 330 14.29 20.93 25.05
N ASP A 331 15.40 20.61 24.38
CA ASP A 331 16.65 20.15 25.01
C ASP A 331 17.80 21.21 24.90
N GLY A 332 17.51 22.43 24.43
CA GLY A 332 18.51 23.50 24.31
C GLY A 332 17.96 24.89 23.99
N ASP A 333 18.83 25.91 23.97
CA ASP A 333 18.46 27.30 23.63
C ASP A 333 18.43 27.54 22.10
N GLY A 334 17.56 26.80 21.38
CA GLY A 334 17.51 26.81 19.92
C GLY A 334 16.12 26.61 19.32
N PHE A 335 16.06 26.50 17.99
CA PHE A 335 14.84 26.15 17.26
C PHE A 335 15.12 24.97 16.32
N VAL A 336 14.22 23.99 16.28
CA VAL A 336 14.21 22.87 15.34
C VAL A 336 13.31 23.21 14.15
N SER A 337 13.79 22.96 12.93
CA SER A 337 13.07 23.23 11.69
C SER A 337 12.39 21.97 11.13
N PHE A 338 11.10 22.08 10.78
CA PHE A 338 10.33 21.01 10.14
C PHE A 338 9.84 21.46 8.77
N VAL A 339 10.26 20.76 7.71
CA VAL A 339 9.97 21.14 6.30
C VAL A 339 8.66 20.55 5.78
N HIS A 340 8.07 19.56 6.49
CA HIS A 340 6.83 18.90 6.07
C HIS A 340 5.86 18.75 7.23
N PRO A 341 4.53 18.73 6.95
CA PRO A 341 3.52 18.65 8.00
C PRO A 341 3.46 17.27 8.68
N HIS A 342 4.21 16.26 8.20
CA HIS A 342 4.10 14.88 8.68
C HIS A 342 2.67 14.35 8.65
N ASN A 343 1.86 14.84 7.71
CA ASN A 343 0.47 14.43 7.51
C ASN A 343 0.14 14.56 6.02
N MET A 344 -0.14 13.44 5.37
CA MET A 344 -0.36 13.41 3.92
C MET A 344 -1.57 14.23 3.48
N ALA A 345 -2.65 14.27 4.28
CA ALA A 345 -3.83 15.08 3.95
C ALA A 345 -3.52 16.58 3.99
N LEU A 346 -2.75 17.03 4.98
CA LEU A 346 -2.25 18.41 5.04
C LEU A 346 -1.28 18.70 3.90
N SER A 347 -0.43 17.74 3.50
CA SER A 347 0.42 17.89 2.30
C SER A 347 -0.42 18.04 1.03
N VAL A 348 -1.46 17.20 0.83
CA VAL A 348 -2.39 17.34 -0.31
C VAL A 348 -3.04 18.72 -0.28
N PHE A 349 -3.56 19.13 0.88
CA PHE A 349 -4.20 20.43 1.02
C PHE A 349 -3.23 21.58 0.73
N HIS A 350 -1.99 21.50 1.22
CA HIS A 350 -0.98 22.52 0.99
C HIS A 350 -0.61 22.68 -0.49
N TYR A 351 -0.37 21.57 -1.20
CA TYR A 351 0.07 21.60 -2.59
C TYR A 351 -1.08 21.77 -3.59
N LEU A 352 -2.23 21.16 -3.33
CA LEU A 352 -3.34 21.03 -4.29
C LEU A 352 -4.64 21.70 -3.81
N GLY A 353 -4.66 22.27 -2.60
CA GLY A 353 -5.79 22.99 -2.04
C GLY A 353 -6.99 22.10 -1.73
N ALA A 354 -8.12 22.73 -1.44
CA ALA A 354 -9.39 22.05 -1.17
C ALA A 354 -9.82 21.16 -2.33
N ILE A 355 -9.61 21.61 -3.58
CA ILE A 355 -9.97 20.82 -4.78
C ILE A 355 -9.18 19.51 -4.81
N GLY A 356 -7.86 19.59 -4.62
CA GLY A 356 -7.00 18.41 -4.58
C GLY A 356 -7.36 17.45 -3.44
N LEU A 357 -7.67 18.01 -2.26
CA LEU A 357 -8.08 17.20 -1.09
C LEU A 357 -9.39 16.46 -1.35
N ILE A 358 -10.39 17.12 -1.93
CA ILE A 358 -11.67 16.49 -2.30
C ILE A 358 -11.42 15.36 -3.30
N LEU A 359 -10.65 15.62 -4.36
CA LEU A 359 -10.29 14.60 -5.35
C LEU A 359 -9.55 13.42 -4.71
N TRP A 360 -8.62 13.69 -3.79
CA TRP A 360 -7.88 12.67 -3.05
C TRP A 360 -8.78 11.81 -2.16
N VAL A 361 -9.73 12.41 -1.43
CA VAL A 361 -10.72 11.67 -0.62
C VAL A 361 -11.62 10.80 -1.52
N LEU A 362 -12.03 11.31 -2.68
CA LEU A 362 -12.85 10.57 -3.64
C LEU A 362 -12.14 9.33 -4.23
N LEU A 363 -10.80 9.24 -4.15
CA LEU A 363 -10.05 8.05 -4.58
C LEU A 363 -10.39 6.81 -3.76
N TRP A 364 -10.67 6.98 -2.47
CA TRP A 364 -10.69 5.85 -1.53
C TRP A 364 -11.94 5.80 -0.67
N ALA A 365 -12.49 6.95 -0.23
CA ALA A 365 -13.59 6.97 0.72
C ALA A 365 -14.89 6.36 0.18
N PRO A 366 -15.34 6.66 -1.06
CA PRO A 366 -16.56 6.05 -1.60
C PRO A 366 -16.43 4.53 -1.73
N VAL A 367 -15.30 4.05 -2.24
CA VAL A 367 -15.06 2.62 -2.43
C VAL A 367 -14.96 1.92 -1.08
N LEU A 368 -14.25 2.50 -0.12
CA LEU A 368 -14.18 1.96 1.23
C LEU A 368 -15.57 1.89 1.87
N GLY A 369 -16.38 2.96 1.74
CA GLY A 369 -17.75 3.00 2.24
C GLY A 369 -18.63 1.90 1.64
N LEU A 370 -18.57 1.71 0.31
CA LEU A 370 -19.29 0.62 -0.37
C LEU A 370 -18.86 -0.76 0.14
N ARG A 371 -17.56 -0.99 0.32
CA ARG A 371 -17.04 -2.26 0.83
C ARG A 371 -17.42 -2.54 2.28
N LEU A 372 -17.45 -1.51 3.12
CA LEU A 372 -17.84 -1.62 4.52
C LEU A 372 -19.35 -1.80 4.71
N ALA A 373 -20.17 -1.25 3.80
CA ALA A 373 -21.62 -1.38 3.82
C ALA A 373 -22.15 -2.67 3.17
N ALA A 374 -21.31 -3.39 2.41
CA ALA A 374 -21.70 -4.63 1.74
C ALA A 374 -22.09 -5.73 2.76
N LYS A 375 -23.33 -6.24 2.63
CA LYS A 375 -23.85 -7.31 3.50
C LYS A 375 -23.07 -8.61 3.33
N ASP A 376 -22.81 -8.98 2.08
CA ASP A 376 -21.93 -10.09 1.74
C ASP A 376 -20.54 -9.53 1.49
N ARG A 377 -19.54 -9.99 2.27
CA ARG A 377 -18.18 -9.48 2.12
C ARG A 377 -17.63 -9.91 0.75
N PRO A 378 -17.35 -8.96 -0.16
CA PRO A 378 -16.88 -9.30 -1.49
C PRO A 378 -15.51 -9.99 -1.40
N ARG A 379 -15.16 -10.77 -2.42
CA ARG A 379 -13.87 -11.48 -2.50
C ARG A 379 -12.67 -10.54 -2.33
N THR A 380 -12.84 -9.26 -2.62
CA THR A 380 -11.83 -8.19 -2.63
C THR A 380 -11.77 -7.42 -1.30
N PHE A 381 -12.65 -7.74 -0.34
CA PHE A 381 -12.76 -7.04 0.95
C PHE A 381 -11.46 -6.97 1.75
N TRP A 382 -10.62 -8.01 1.67
CA TRP A 382 -9.32 -8.08 2.34
C TRP A 382 -8.36 -6.92 1.98
N MET A 383 -8.57 -6.26 0.83
CA MET A 383 -7.77 -5.10 0.40
C MET A 383 -8.05 -3.82 1.20
N THR A 384 -9.14 -3.78 1.96
CA THR A 384 -9.50 -2.62 2.79
C THR A 384 -8.58 -2.45 4.00
N LEU A 385 -8.09 -3.56 4.57
CA LEU A 385 -7.20 -3.56 5.74
C LEU A 385 -5.88 -2.79 5.54
N PRO A 386 -5.09 -3.07 4.47
CA PRO A 386 -3.86 -2.32 4.23
C PRO A 386 -4.12 -0.85 3.92
N LEU A 387 -5.26 -0.51 3.30
CA LEU A 387 -5.65 0.89 3.07
C LEU A 387 -5.93 1.62 4.39
N ILE A 388 -6.74 1.04 5.28
CA ILE A 388 -7.03 1.64 6.60
C ILE A 388 -5.75 1.81 7.41
N THR A 389 -4.92 0.77 7.44
CA THR A 389 -3.64 0.77 8.17
C THR A 389 -2.68 1.83 7.62
N GLY A 390 -2.55 1.90 6.30
CA GLY A 390 -1.69 2.87 5.63
C GLY A 390 -2.16 4.30 5.79
N GLN A 391 -3.47 4.56 5.72
CA GLN A 391 -4.01 5.90 5.94
C GLN A 391 -3.72 6.43 7.35
N VAL A 392 -3.82 5.57 8.37
CA VAL A 392 -3.43 5.96 9.73
C VAL A 392 -1.93 6.29 9.81
N ALA A 393 -1.06 5.48 9.19
CA ALA A 393 0.36 5.79 9.15
C ALA A 393 0.64 7.16 8.48
N LEU A 394 -0.08 7.47 7.40
CA LEU A 394 0.08 8.70 6.63
C LEU A 394 -0.52 9.95 7.31
N VAL A 395 -1.47 9.79 8.24
CA VAL A 395 -1.94 10.89 9.08
C VAL A 395 -0.86 11.36 10.05
N PHE A 396 -0.03 10.43 10.56
CA PHE A 396 0.98 10.74 11.56
C PHE A 396 2.37 11.04 11.00
N ASP A 397 2.73 10.47 9.84
CA ASP A 397 4.03 10.65 9.21
C ASP A 397 3.99 10.62 7.67
N GLY A 398 2.90 11.12 7.08
CA GLY A 398 2.82 11.29 5.63
C GLY A 398 3.60 12.51 5.14
N GLY A 399 4.45 12.34 4.14
CA GLY A 399 5.24 13.38 3.51
C GLY A 399 4.63 13.86 2.20
N TYR A 400 4.74 13.06 1.13
CA TYR A 400 4.47 13.50 -0.23
C TYR A 400 3.34 12.72 -0.89
N ALA A 401 2.15 13.32 -0.93
CA ALA A 401 1.01 12.70 -1.58
C ALA A 401 1.22 12.46 -3.08
N PHE A 402 1.97 13.32 -3.75
CA PHE A 402 2.26 13.23 -5.19
C PHE A 402 3.77 13.08 -5.47
N ALA A 403 4.33 11.92 -5.10
CA ALA A 403 5.69 11.52 -5.43
C ALA A 403 5.76 10.21 -6.23
N ALA A 404 6.72 10.14 -7.17
CA ALA A 404 7.11 8.91 -7.85
C ALA A 404 7.55 7.83 -6.84
N PHE A 405 7.44 6.55 -7.24
CA PHE A 405 7.60 5.35 -6.42
C PHE A 405 8.51 5.52 -5.19
N ASP A 406 7.87 5.47 -4.01
CA ASP A 406 8.49 5.77 -2.71
C ASP A 406 7.90 4.92 -1.58
N TYR A 407 8.47 5.03 -0.37
CA TYR A 407 8.08 4.25 0.81
C TYR A 407 6.57 4.35 1.14
N GLU A 408 5.96 5.52 0.91
CA GLU A 408 4.53 5.80 1.16
C GLU A 408 3.57 5.07 0.20
N TRP A 409 4.07 4.54 -0.93
CA TRP A 409 3.23 3.88 -1.92
C TRP A 409 2.51 2.65 -1.36
N PHE A 410 3.14 1.92 -0.44
CA PHE A 410 2.51 0.77 0.21
C PHE A 410 1.39 1.16 1.17
N CYS A 411 1.45 2.38 1.72
CA CYS A 411 0.41 2.91 2.59
C CYS A 411 -0.82 3.37 1.80
N PHE A 412 -0.62 4.02 0.65
CA PHE A 412 -1.73 4.64 -0.11
C PHE A 412 -1.91 4.10 -1.52
N TRP A 413 -0.93 4.31 -2.40
CA TRP A 413 -1.12 4.10 -3.83
C TRP A 413 -1.39 2.65 -4.21
N PHE A 414 -0.61 1.72 -3.68
CA PHE A 414 -0.77 0.29 -3.96
C PHE A 414 -2.14 -0.24 -3.50
N PRO A 415 -2.56 -0.09 -2.22
CA PRO A 415 -3.87 -0.58 -1.79
C PRO A 415 -5.03 0.16 -2.46
N THR A 416 -4.91 1.46 -2.71
CA THR A 416 -5.97 2.24 -3.38
C THR A 416 -6.18 1.79 -4.81
N VAL A 417 -5.10 1.63 -5.59
CA VAL A 417 -5.17 1.17 -6.98
C VAL A 417 -5.69 -0.26 -7.08
N LEU A 418 -5.24 -1.13 -6.18
CA LEU A 418 -5.72 -2.51 -6.12
C LEU A 418 -7.24 -2.55 -5.84
N LEU A 419 -7.71 -1.70 -4.94
CA LEU A 419 -9.13 -1.61 -4.60
C LEU A 419 -9.96 -1.01 -5.75
N LEU A 420 -9.53 0.10 -6.34
CA LEU A 420 -10.20 0.76 -7.47
C LEU A 420 -10.31 -0.17 -8.70
N SER A 421 -9.22 -0.85 -9.05
CA SER A 421 -9.20 -1.79 -10.17
C SER A 421 -10.10 -3.01 -9.94
N SER A 422 -10.28 -3.44 -8.68
CA SER A 422 -11.19 -4.53 -8.34
C SER A 422 -12.66 -4.16 -8.57
N VAL A 423 -13.08 -2.95 -8.17
CA VAL A 423 -14.46 -2.46 -8.37
C VAL A 423 -14.78 -2.37 -9.86
N ALA A 424 -13.81 -1.94 -10.66
CA ALA A 424 -14.00 -1.83 -12.10
C ALA A 424 -14.27 -3.15 -12.82
N SER A 425 -13.84 -4.27 -12.24
CA SER A 425 -14.18 -5.59 -12.77
C SER A 425 -15.55 -6.10 -12.35
N GLU A 426 -16.02 -5.76 -11.15
CA GLU A 426 -17.27 -6.29 -10.59
C GLU A 426 -18.51 -5.64 -11.25
N GLU A 427 -18.45 -4.35 -11.61
CA GLU A 427 -19.54 -3.65 -12.31
C GLU A 427 -19.84 -4.25 -13.71
N LYS A 428 -18.87 -4.99 -14.28
CA LYS A 428 -19.05 -5.74 -15.53
C LYS A 428 -19.88 -7.00 -15.33
N THR A 429 -19.70 -7.70 -14.21
CA THR A 429 -20.39 -8.96 -13.90
C THR A 429 -21.86 -8.74 -13.56
N GLU A 430 -22.22 -7.59 -12.98
CA GLU A 430 -23.62 -7.26 -12.68
C GLU A 430 -24.42 -6.77 -13.91
N ARG A 431 -23.73 -6.35 -14.97
CA ARG A 431 -24.36 -5.86 -16.22
C ARG A 431 -24.44 -6.90 -17.33
N SER A 432 -23.82 -8.06 -17.16
CA SER A 432 -23.88 -9.22 -18.07
C SER A 432 -24.85 -10.27 -17.56
#